data_AF-A0A2H3JJN6-F1
#
_entry.id   AF-A0A2H3JJN6-F1
#
_cell.length_a   1.000
_cell.length_b   1.000
_cell.length_c   1.000
_cell.angle_alpha   90.00
_cell.angle_beta   90.00
_cell.angle_gamma   90.00
#
_symmetry.space_group_name_H-M   'P 1'
#
loop_
_entity.id
_entity.type
_entity.pdbx_description
1 polymer ?
#
loop_
_entity_poly.entity_id
_entity_poly.type
_entity_poly.pdbx_seq_one_letter_code
_entity_poly.pdbx_strand_id
1 'polypeptide(L)'
;MVVHIENVHENRKTEDIAREMIGRRTFIGWPFLQEGMVASVSDSLFKYEKMSVIPGKPAKVVSTPHSPQGLGLWRTKAEKIEAFYSKRCGVITGNVDVLVHVRPLKGILRLDTGALVKDYEDASKETELAVQLTVPEVVSEDPRYLEKDPPSLAEEFPDGSKVFFLGEHAYGIAAQVSSTTTETLSVVLAFFPSEKAENDKFKAIATSRMATRYYPSFKVADMVGLSSRALSRVTSSFMVITSDGHKQNLGLSLKFEGKGMKVIGYSRKDGRAWEFSEKAIDLITEYRMQHPEVMRCLDKGGDAMLEAADIFPGPDADNKVKEVKAWLTSKGVRDFEPVSLFCDQLKKETVKEIEALEDQITATKSAANIKKAVVKGIPRQAVLKPSHAVYRLQNQHFALGDRVTMVQDSGSVPLSVKGVVIGMNAKSMDVVWDAAFMSGTTLGDRCSPYRGATVEFTSCLNLSNPQFIASTNPKEPTQQKPSAPFKPRFGPYPAVQPPPGQQAVAGFRHTPQTQAAPVHIMTNPNRGRDSFVNGHHPPPVHPRGGPGHHPRGMSHAPPVAPRGGFIAAPRGRGGFAVHNNRGRGAPPHRGGVFRGRGSRGAHTPPAVPS
;
A
#
# COMPACT_ATOMS: atom_id res chain seq x y z
N MET A 1 34.89 -3.06 -20.51
CA MET A 1 35.37 -1.70 -20.21
C MET A 1 35.19 -1.48 -18.72
N VAL A 2 36.19 -0.91 -18.04
CA VAL A 2 36.10 -0.52 -16.62
C VAL A 2 36.31 0.98 -16.60
N VAL A 3 35.51 1.71 -15.82
CA VAL A 3 35.62 3.17 -15.67
C VAL A 3 36.28 3.46 -14.32
N HIS A 4 37.32 4.28 -14.32
CA HIS A 4 37.92 4.80 -13.10
C HIS A 4 37.39 6.23 -12.88
N ILE A 5 37.03 6.56 -11.65
CA ILE A 5 36.55 7.90 -11.26
C ILE A 5 37.68 8.64 -10.55
N GLU A 6 38.00 9.83 -11.04
CA GLU A 6 38.94 10.76 -10.38
C GLU A 6 38.20 11.61 -9.36
N ASN A 7 38.71 11.71 -8.13
CA ASN A 7 38.03 12.41 -7.04
C ASN A 7 38.34 13.91 -7.06
N VAL A 8 37.47 14.71 -7.69
CA VAL A 8 37.60 16.19 -7.73
C VAL A 8 37.50 16.87 -6.34
N HIS A 9 37.22 16.11 -5.28
CA HIS A 9 37.22 16.56 -3.88
C HIS A 9 38.38 16.00 -3.05
N GLU A 10 39.36 15.32 -3.66
CA GLU A 10 40.54 14.81 -2.96
C GLU A 10 41.30 15.92 -2.22
N ASN A 11 41.82 15.62 -1.03
CA ASN A 11 42.49 16.55 -0.12
C ASN A 11 41.65 17.78 0.37
N ARG A 12 40.37 17.92 -0.01
CA ARG A 12 39.46 18.93 0.55
C ARG A 12 38.93 18.50 1.92
N LYS A 13 38.73 19.46 2.85
CA LYS A 13 38.10 19.18 4.15
C LYS A 13 36.59 18.96 3.98
N THR A 14 36.03 18.00 4.71
CA THR A 14 34.59 17.70 4.71
C THR A 14 33.72 18.90 5.02
N GLU A 15 34.16 19.79 5.93
CA GLU A 15 33.45 21.04 6.23
C GLU A 15 33.33 21.99 5.04
N ASP A 16 34.37 22.10 4.22
CA ASP A 16 34.40 23.04 3.08
C ASP A 16 33.47 22.51 1.98
N ILE A 17 33.46 21.19 1.76
CA ILE A 17 32.49 20.47 0.91
C ILE A 17 31.06 20.67 1.45
N ALA A 18 30.85 20.51 2.77
CA ALA A 18 29.55 20.65 3.40
C ALA A 18 28.99 22.09 3.33
N ARG A 19 29.85 23.11 3.48
CA ARG A 19 29.47 24.53 3.34
C ARG A 19 29.05 24.85 1.90
N GLU A 20 29.75 24.27 0.92
CA GLU A 20 29.45 24.39 -0.51
C GLU A 20 28.16 23.64 -0.92
N MET A 21 28.04 22.35 -0.61
CA MET A 21 27.02 21.48 -1.19
C MET A 21 25.66 21.53 -0.47
N ILE A 22 25.61 21.61 0.86
CA ILE A 22 24.35 21.43 1.61
C ILE A 22 23.35 22.55 1.25
N GLY A 23 22.13 22.18 0.88
CA GLY A 23 21.11 23.11 0.41
C GLY A 23 21.31 23.60 -1.02
N ARG A 24 22.19 22.95 -1.81
CA ARG A 24 22.21 23.05 -3.27
C ARG A 24 21.64 21.79 -3.92
N ARG A 25 21.17 21.93 -5.15
CA ARG A 25 20.89 20.81 -6.05
C ARG A 25 22.19 20.10 -6.45
N THR A 26 22.10 18.82 -6.72
CA THR A 26 23.13 18.00 -7.35
C THR A 26 22.48 16.85 -8.12
N PHE A 27 23.22 16.23 -9.02
CA PHE A 27 22.78 15.08 -9.79
C PHE A 27 23.46 13.80 -9.28
N ILE A 28 22.63 12.80 -8.97
CA ILE A 28 22.99 11.54 -8.32
C ILE A 28 22.71 10.34 -9.25
N GLY A 29 23.25 9.16 -8.94
CA GLY A 29 22.90 7.93 -9.66
C GLY A 29 23.60 7.74 -11.01
N TRP A 30 24.81 8.31 -11.17
CA TRP A 30 25.64 8.15 -12.37
C TRP A 30 25.71 6.68 -12.84
N PRO A 31 25.58 6.39 -14.15
CA PRO A 31 25.47 7.33 -15.26
C PRO A 31 24.04 7.83 -15.53
N PHE A 32 23.02 7.27 -14.86
CA PHE A 32 21.62 7.64 -15.05
C PHE A 32 21.22 8.77 -14.10
N LEU A 33 21.78 9.96 -14.35
CA LEU A 33 21.68 11.12 -13.49
C LEU A 33 20.23 11.53 -13.17
N GLN A 34 19.95 11.72 -11.88
CA GLN A 34 18.70 12.25 -11.34
C GLN A 34 18.99 13.43 -10.42
N GLU A 35 18.19 14.50 -10.47
CA GLU A 35 18.36 15.65 -9.59
C GLU A 35 17.98 15.30 -8.14
N GLY A 36 18.63 15.95 -7.17
CA GLY A 36 18.25 15.89 -5.77
C GLY A 36 18.86 17.03 -4.95
N MET A 37 18.28 17.30 -3.78
CA MET A 37 18.72 18.34 -2.86
C MET A 37 19.66 17.76 -1.81
N VAL A 38 20.87 18.31 -1.65
CA VAL A 38 21.82 17.86 -0.62
C VAL A 38 21.31 18.26 0.76
N ALA A 39 20.88 17.29 1.56
CA ALA A 39 20.40 17.51 2.91
C ALA A 39 21.56 17.60 3.92
N SER A 40 22.60 16.77 3.73
CA SER A 40 23.76 16.71 4.61
C SER A 40 24.97 16.03 3.95
N VAL A 41 26.14 16.16 4.56
CA VAL A 41 27.40 15.51 4.14
C VAL A 41 27.98 14.81 5.38
N SER A 42 28.72 13.71 5.22
CA SER A 42 29.36 13.02 6.35
C SER A 42 30.66 12.33 5.96
N ASP A 43 31.66 12.42 6.81
CA ASP A 43 32.85 11.56 6.78
C ASP A 43 32.74 10.45 7.84
N SER A 44 33.84 9.73 8.04
CA SER A 44 33.94 8.62 8.99
C SER A 44 33.72 8.96 10.47
N LEU A 45 33.75 10.25 10.85
CA LEU A 45 33.64 10.70 12.25
C LEU A 45 32.44 11.62 12.49
N PHE A 46 32.07 12.47 11.53
CA PHE A 46 31.06 13.51 11.68
C PHE A 46 30.01 13.51 10.57
N LYS A 47 28.78 13.90 10.92
CA LYS A 47 27.72 14.33 10.01
C LYS A 47 27.61 15.86 10.07
N TYR A 48 27.60 16.50 8.92
CA TYR A 48 27.52 17.95 8.73
C TYR A 48 26.13 18.33 8.22
N GLU A 49 25.44 19.21 8.95
CA GLU A 49 24.06 19.62 8.67
C GLU A 49 23.92 21.15 8.78
N LYS A 50 23.07 21.77 7.94
CA LYS A 50 22.75 23.21 8.08
C LYS A 50 21.62 23.40 9.09
N MET A 51 21.96 23.93 10.28
CA MET A 51 21.00 24.23 11.36
C MET A 51 21.02 25.72 11.73
N SER A 52 19.84 26.26 12.06
CA SER A 52 19.73 27.58 12.71
C SER A 52 19.84 27.39 14.22
N VAL A 53 21.04 27.59 14.74
CA VAL A 53 21.37 27.40 16.17
C VAL A 53 20.76 28.52 17.05
N ILE A 54 20.37 29.64 16.45
CA ILE A 54 19.75 30.79 17.14
C ILE A 54 18.61 31.30 16.24
N PRO A 55 17.35 31.39 16.74
CA PRO A 55 16.23 31.93 15.97
C PRO A 55 16.55 33.30 15.34
N GLY A 56 16.20 33.47 14.07
CA GLY A 56 16.45 34.70 13.31
C GLY A 56 17.89 34.88 12.80
N LYS A 57 18.83 33.96 13.07
CA LYS A 57 20.17 33.97 12.44
C LYS A 57 20.28 32.95 11.31
N PRO A 58 21.07 33.25 10.25
CA PRO A 58 21.23 32.35 9.11
C PRO A 58 21.79 30.99 9.54
N ALA A 59 21.27 29.92 8.93
CA ALA A 59 21.68 28.56 9.24
C ALA A 59 23.18 28.36 8.96
N LYS A 60 23.90 27.78 9.94
CA LYS A 60 25.31 27.44 9.82
C LYS A 60 25.45 25.93 9.64
N VAL A 61 26.53 25.51 9.00
CA VAL A 61 26.94 24.10 9.02
C VAL A 61 27.43 23.78 10.43
N VAL A 62 26.85 22.74 11.03
CA VAL A 62 27.19 22.20 12.34
C VAL A 62 27.70 20.78 12.16
N SER A 63 28.80 20.44 12.83
CA SER A 63 29.37 19.08 12.87
C SER A 63 28.81 18.31 14.07
N THR A 64 28.03 17.26 13.78
CA THR A 64 27.50 16.32 14.76
C THR A 64 28.35 15.04 14.72
N PRO A 65 29.03 14.63 15.80
CA PRO A 65 29.78 13.37 15.79
C PRO A 65 28.84 12.17 15.67
N HIS A 66 29.26 11.14 14.94
CA HIS A 66 28.51 9.88 14.87
C HIS A 66 28.46 9.21 16.25
N SER A 67 27.39 8.46 16.52
CA SER A 67 27.36 7.56 17.68
C SER A 67 28.41 6.43 17.52
N PRO A 68 28.85 5.76 18.60
CA PRO A 68 29.82 4.67 18.50
C PRO A 68 29.39 3.52 17.56
N GLN A 69 28.08 3.29 17.41
CA GLN A 69 27.52 2.36 16.44
C GLN A 69 27.45 2.96 15.02
N GLY A 70 27.17 4.27 14.93
CA GLY A 70 27.13 5.04 13.68
C GLY A 70 28.45 5.00 12.89
N LEU A 71 29.60 5.01 13.57
CA LEU A 71 30.92 4.89 12.94
C LEU A 71 31.05 3.62 12.06
N GLY A 72 30.66 2.46 12.61
CA GLY A 72 30.68 1.18 11.88
C GLY A 72 29.61 1.09 10.79
N LEU A 73 28.42 1.68 11.03
CA LEU A 73 27.35 1.75 10.03
C LEU A 73 27.73 2.64 8.84
N TRP A 74 28.37 3.79 9.07
CA TRP A 74 28.85 4.69 8.02
C TRP A 74 29.88 3.97 7.13
N ARG A 75 30.87 3.30 7.73
CA ARG A 75 31.87 2.53 7.00
C ARG A 75 31.24 1.43 6.15
N THR A 76 30.27 0.70 6.72
CA THR A 76 29.52 -0.34 6.01
C THR A 76 28.74 0.22 4.81
N LYS A 77 28.26 1.47 4.89
CA LYS A 77 27.57 2.15 3.78
C LYS A 77 28.55 2.57 2.67
N ALA A 78 29.69 3.14 3.03
CA ALA A 78 30.75 3.50 2.09
C ALA A 78 31.26 2.26 1.30
N GLU A 79 31.64 1.20 2.00
CA GLU A 79 32.09 -0.07 1.40
C GLU A 79 30.99 -0.72 0.53
N LYS A 80 29.71 -0.60 0.90
CA LYS A 80 28.57 -1.08 0.10
C LYS A 80 28.37 -0.29 -1.20
N ILE A 81 28.60 1.02 -1.20
CA ILE A 81 28.52 1.87 -2.40
C ILE A 81 29.65 1.50 -3.38
N GLU A 82 30.89 1.41 -2.89
CA GLU A 82 32.04 0.95 -3.67
C GLU A 82 31.81 -0.45 -4.26
N ALA A 83 31.33 -1.40 -3.44
CA ALA A 83 31.01 -2.75 -3.88
C ALA A 83 29.89 -2.81 -4.93
N PHE A 84 28.87 -1.95 -4.82
CA PHE A 84 27.82 -1.86 -5.84
C PHE A 84 28.39 -1.38 -7.18
N TYR A 85 29.11 -0.27 -7.18
CA TYR A 85 29.67 0.32 -8.41
C TYR A 85 30.72 -0.59 -9.06
N SER A 86 31.63 -1.17 -8.27
CA SER A 86 32.68 -2.04 -8.79
C SER A 86 32.16 -3.40 -9.29
N LYS A 87 31.25 -4.06 -8.58
CA LYS A 87 30.79 -5.41 -8.93
C LYS A 87 29.59 -5.42 -9.89
N ARG A 88 28.74 -4.39 -9.90
CA ARG A 88 27.51 -4.35 -10.72
C ARG A 88 27.60 -3.38 -11.91
N CYS A 89 28.33 -2.28 -11.78
CA CYS A 89 28.42 -1.25 -12.83
C CYS A 89 29.76 -1.27 -13.59
N GLY A 90 30.79 -1.93 -13.08
CA GLY A 90 32.14 -1.91 -13.67
C GLY A 90 32.87 -0.58 -13.46
N VAL A 91 32.58 0.09 -12.34
CA VAL A 91 33.08 1.42 -12.00
C VAL A 91 33.94 1.34 -10.74
N ILE A 92 35.18 1.82 -10.82
CA ILE A 92 36.11 1.93 -9.69
C ILE A 92 36.07 3.38 -9.20
N THR A 93 35.47 3.58 -8.02
CA THR A 93 35.24 4.89 -7.40
C THR A 93 36.44 5.44 -6.64
N GLY A 94 37.47 4.61 -6.40
CA GLY A 94 38.42 4.84 -5.32
C GLY A 94 37.77 4.72 -3.94
N ASN A 95 38.54 5.05 -2.90
CA ASN A 95 38.06 5.09 -1.51
C ASN A 95 36.91 6.10 -1.35
N VAL A 96 35.96 5.79 -0.49
CA VAL A 96 34.78 6.62 -0.23
C VAL A 96 34.89 7.25 1.17
N ASP A 97 35.72 8.30 1.27
CA ASP A 97 35.99 8.99 2.54
C ASP A 97 34.87 9.98 2.95
N VAL A 98 34.05 10.41 1.98
CA VAL A 98 32.94 11.36 2.18
C VAL A 98 31.68 10.85 1.48
N LEU A 99 30.59 10.73 2.25
CA LEU A 99 29.24 10.45 1.77
C LEU A 99 28.40 11.72 1.76
N VAL A 100 27.64 11.90 0.68
CA VAL A 100 26.61 12.94 0.52
C VAL A 100 25.24 12.31 0.70
N HIS A 101 24.38 12.96 1.50
CA HIS A 101 23.00 12.53 1.77
C HIS A 101 22.07 13.45 0.98
N VAL A 102 21.41 12.89 -0.02
CA VAL A 102 20.60 13.64 -0.98
C VAL A 102 19.15 13.21 -0.90
N ARG A 103 18.22 14.17 -0.90
CA ARG A 103 16.79 13.93 -1.08
C ARG A 103 16.52 13.94 -2.59
N PRO A 104 16.17 12.80 -3.22
CA PRO A 104 15.91 12.75 -4.65
C PRO A 104 14.73 13.67 -5.03
N LEU A 105 14.77 14.22 -6.24
CA LEU A 105 13.64 14.95 -6.80
C LEU A 105 12.46 13.99 -7.02
N LYS A 106 11.32 14.32 -6.40
CA LYS A 106 10.04 13.60 -6.51
C LYS A 106 9.21 14.11 -7.70
N GLY A 107 9.32 15.39 -8.01
CA GLY A 107 8.69 16.00 -9.18
C GLY A 107 8.52 17.51 -9.06
N ILE A 108 7.42 18.04 -9.59
CA ILE A 108 6.97 19.42 -9.39
C ILE A 108 5.77 19.44 -8.44
N LEU A 109 5.80 20.35 -7.45
CA LEU A 109 4.65 20.76 -6.67
C LEU A 109 4.06 22.05 -7.26
N ARG A 110 2.73 22.09 -7.44
CA ARG A 110 2.00 23.32 -7.77
C ARG A 110 1.56 24.02 -6.48
N LEU A 111 2.06 25.23 -6.24
CA LEU A 111 1.68 26.05 -5.09
C LEU A 111 0.30 26.70 -5.32
N ASP A 112 -0.34 27.17 -4.24
CA ASP A 112 -1.63 27.89 -4.33
C ASP A 112 -1.51 29.27 -5.01
N THR A 113 -0.28 29.77 -5.16
CA THR A 113 0.06 30.92 -6.02
C THR A 113 0.11 30.57 -7.51
N GLY A 114 -0.12 29.31 -7.90
CA GLY A 114 0.00 28.84 -9.28
C GLY A 114 1.44 28.66 -9.77
N ALA A 115 2.45 28.95 -8.95
CA ALA A 115 3.85 28.63 -9.22
C ALA A 115 4.08 27.10 -9.28
N LEU A 116 5.11 26.71 -10.02
CA LEU A 116 5.63 25.34 -10.09
C LEU A 116 7.02 25.32 -9.46
N VAL A 117 7.19 24.56 -8.37
CA VAL A 117 8.47 24.43 -7.64
C VAL A 117 8.88 22.95 -7.53
N LYS A 118 10.18 22.68 -7.40
CA LYS A 118 10.74 21.33 -7.28
C LYS A 118 10.37 20.71 -5.92
N ASP A 119 9.75 19.54 -5.99
CA ASP A 119 9.32 18.73 -4.85
C ASP A 119 10.36 17.63 -4.60
N TYR A 120 10.91 17.56 -3.38
CA TYR A 120 11.97 16.62 -3.01
C TYR A 120 11.46 15.64 -1.95
N GLU A 121 11.98 14.42 -1.96
CA GLU A 121 11.57 13.39 -1.00
C GLU A 121 11.91 13.73 0.46
N ASP A 122 11.11 13.21 1.39
CA ASP A 122 11.32 13.38 2.84
C ASP A 122 12.66 12.81 3.34
N ALA A 123 13.10 13.28 4.52
CA ALA A 123 14.28 12.77 5.21
C ALA A 123 14.28 11.23 5.41
N SER A 124 13.11 10.58 5.42
CA SER A 124 12.97 9.12 5.51
C SER A 124 13.43 8.34 4.26
N LYS A 125 13.70 9.06 3.15
CA LYS A 125 14.15 8.51 1.86
C LYS A 125 15.44 9.17 1.36
N GLU A 126 16.22 9.79 2.26
CA GLU A 126 17.56 10.27 1.94
C GLU A 126 18.41 9.13 1.34
N THR A 127 19.04 9.42 0.20
CA THR A 127 19.86 8.49 -0.57
C THR A 127 21.33 8.86 -0.39
N GLU A 128 22.16 7.86 -0.14
CA GLU A 128 23.56 8.00 0.22
C GLU A 128 24.44 7.68 -0.99
N LEU A 129 25.36 8.57 -1.34
CA LEU A 129 26.36 8.34 -2.40
C LEU A 129 27.74 8.92 -2.06
N ALA A 130 28.77 8.39 -2.71
CA ALA A 130 30.13 8.90 -2.63
C ALA A 130 30.23 10.29 -3.27
N VAL A 131 30.98 11.22 -2.67
CA VAL A 131 31.08 12.60 -3.19
C VAL A 131 31.61 12.66 -4.64
N GLN A 132 32.57 11.81 -4.99
CA GLN A 132 33.14 11.72 -6.34
C GLN A 132 32.16 11.18 -7.42
N LEU A 133 30.97 10.72 -7.03
CA LEU A 133 29.88 10.33 -7.95
C LEU A 133 28.77 11.39 -8.06
N THR A 134 28.91 12.53 -7.38
CA THR A 134 28.01 13.67 -7.54
C THR A 134 28.39 14.47 -8.78
N VAL A 135 27.39 14.93 -9.53
CA VAL A 135 27.58 15.86 -10.65
C VAL A 135 26.89 17.18 -10.28
N PRO A 136 27.57 18.34 -10.31
CA PRO A 136 26.97 19.59 -9.84
C PRO A 136 25.89 20.13 -10.79
N GLU A 137 26.16 20.09 -12.10
CA GLU A 137 25.31 20.68 -13.14
C GLU A 137 25.29 19.79 -14.40
N VAL A 138 24.25 19.94 -15.22
CA VAL A 138 24.08 19.24 -16.51
C VAL A 138 23.72 20.23 -17.61
N VAL A 139 24.21 19.97 -18.83
CA VAL A 139 23.99 20.87 -19.99
C VAL A 139 22.53 20.88 -20.47
N SER A 140 21.79 19.81 -20.19
CA SER A 140 20.36 19.68 -20.52
C SER A 140 19.60 19.20 -19.28
N GLU A 141 18.84 20.10 -18.65
CA GLU A 141 17.88 19.75 -17.62
C GLU A 141 16.62 19.11 -18.23
N ASP A 142 15.87 18.35 -17.43
CA ASP A 142 14.62 17.73 -17.87
C ASP A 142 13.48 18.78 -17.93
N PRO A 143 12.86 19.03 -19.11
CA PRO A 143 11.79 20.02 -19.23
C PRO A 143 10.57 19.76 -18.34
N ARG A 144 10.38 18.53 -17.85
CA ARG A 144 9.29 18.12 -16.95
C ARG A 144 9.48 18.64 -15.51
N TYR A 145 10.68 19.08 -15.15
CA TYR A 145 11.05 19.54 -13.81
C TYR A 145 11.45 21.01 -13.74
N LEU A 146 11.29 21.77 -14.85
CA LEU A 146 11.53 23.21 -14.85
C LEU A 146 10.52 23.95 -13.97
N GLU A 147 11.04 24.72 -13.02
CA GLU A 147 10.26 25.61 -12.17
C GLU A 147 9.67 26.76 -12.97
N LYS A 148 8.54 27.30 -12.50
CA LYS A 148 7.83 28.43 -13.13
C LYS A 148 7.23 29.34 -12.08
N ASP A 149 7.42 30.63 -12.26
CA ASP A 149 6.77 31.67 -11.45
C ASP A 149 5.23 31.61 -11.54
N PRO A 150 4.51 32.27 -10.61
CA PRO A 150 3.07 32.46 -10.69
C PRO A 150 2.62 32.99 -12.07
N PRO A 151 1.86 32.22 -12.88
CA PRO A 151 1.23 32.78 -14.07
C PRO A 151 0.16 33.79 -13.64
N SER A 152 -0.11 34.78 -14.48
CA SER A 152 -1.22 35.69 -14.24
C SER A 152 -2.55 34.91 -14.29
N LEU A 153 -3.58 35.45 -13.63
CA LEU A 153 -4.89 34.79 -13.64
C LEU A 153 -5.48 34.68 -15.06
N ALA A 154 -5.21 35.64 -15.94
CA ALA A 154 -5.71 35.62 -17.32
C ALA A 154 -5.05 34.52 -18.17
N GLU A 155 -3.77 34.19 -17.93
CA GLU A 155 -3.07 33.09 -18.60
C GLU A 155 -3.45 31.72 -18.00
N GLU A 156 -3.63 31.63 -16.68
CA GLU A 156 -4.06 30.39 -16.02
C GLU A 156 -5.54 30.07 -16.31
N PHE A 157 -6.39 31.10 -16.33
CA PHE A 157 -7.84 31.04 -16.47
C PHE A 157 -8.35 32.05 -17.53
N PRO A 158 -8.07 31.83 -18.82
CA PRO A 158 -8.62 32.66 -19.88
C PRO A 158 -10.14 32.48 -19.98
N ASP A 159 -10.83 33.52 -20.45
CA ASP A 159 -12.29 33.55 -20.54
C ASP A 159 -12.84 32.37 -21.35
N GLY A 160 -13.98 31.84 -20.91
CA GLY A 160 -14.57 30.62 -21.46
C GLY A 160 -13.96 29.31 -20.92
N SER A 161 -12.88 29.34 -20.12
CA SER A 161 -12.27 28.15 -19.50
C SER A 161 -13.26 27.35 -18.64
N LYS A 162 -13.20 26.01 -18.75
CA LYS A 162 -13.95 25.08 -17.89
C LYS A 162 -13.19 24.85 -16.58
N VAL A 163 -13.86 25.03 -15.45
CA VAL A 163 -13.33 24.80 -14.10
C VAL A 163 -14.40 24.16 -13.21
N PHE A 164 -14.01 23.62 -12.06
CA PHE A 164 -14.93 23.26 -10.98
C PHE A 164 -14.86 24.33 -9.90
N PHE A 165 -15.99 24.70 -9.32
CA PHE A 165 -16.04 25.65 -8.20
C PHE A 165 -15.84 24.93 -6.86
N LEU A 166 -15.11 25.56 -5.94
CA LEU A 166 -14.76 24.98 -4.62
C LEU A 166 -15.33 25.78 -3.44
N GLY A 167 -16.17 26.80 -3.68
CA GLY A 167 -16.86 27.51 -2.60
C GLY A 167 -17.98 26.68 -1.97
N GLU A 168 -18.17 26.86 -0.66
CA GLU A 168 -19.02 26.02 0.21
C GLU A 168 -20.41 25.69 -0.37
N HIS A 169 -21.13 26.69 -0.88
CA HIS A 169 -22.52 26.53 -1.31
C HIS A 169 -22.68 25.84 -2.68
N ALA A 170 -21.60 25.63 -3.43
CA ALA A 170 -21.64 25.01 -4.76
C ALA A 170 -20.39 24.16 -5.07
N TYR A 171 -19.83 23.52 -4.04
CA TYR A 171 -18.61 22.72 -4.14
C TYR A 171 -18.74 21.57 -5.16
N GLY A 172 -17.77 21.50 -6.08
CA GLY A 172 -17.68 20.47 -7.12
C GLY A 172 -18.64 20.64 -8.30
N ILE A 173 -19.34 21.78 -8.40
CA ILE A 173 -20.16 22.11 -9.57
C ILE A 173 -19.25 22.59 -10.71
N ALA A 174 -19.56 22.11 -11.93
CA ALA A 174 -18.91 22.55 -13.15
C ALA A 174 -19.28 24.00 -13.48
N ALA A 175 -18.28 24.77 -13.88
CA ALA A 175 -18.37 26.21 -14.05
C ALA A 175 -17.55 26.67 -15.27
N GLN A 176 -17.90 27.85 -15.78
CA GLN A 176 -17.17 28.50 -16.87
C GLN A 176 -16.66 29.87 -16.43
N VAL A 177 -15.40 30.19 -16.72
CA VAL A 177 -14.82 31.52 -16.47
C VAL A 177 -15.51 32.54 -17.38
N SER A 178 -16.07 33.59 -16.78
CA SER A 178 -16.81 34.66 -17.46
C SER A 178 -15.98 35.91 -17.69
N SER A 179 -15.06 36.21 -16.77
CA SER A 179 -14.08 37.29 -16.87
C SER A 179 -13.03 37.13 -15.79
N THR A 180 -11.80 37.55 -16.10
CA THR A 180 -10.67 37.51 -15.18
C THR A 180 -10.10 38.90 -14.91
N THR A 181 -9.92 39.23 -13.63
CA THR A 181 -9.26 40.45 -13.12
C THR A 181 -7.90 40.08 -12.53
N THR A 182 -7.01 41.05 -12.29
CA THR A 182 -5.64 40.84 -11.76
C THR A 182 -5.57 39.92 -10.54
N GLU A 183 -6.52 40.05 -9.60
CA GLU A 183 -6.54 39.29 -8.33
C GLU A 183 -7.72 38.32 -8.19
N THR A 184 -8.77 38.45 -9.03
CA THR A 184 -10.03 37.72 -8.85
C THR A 184 -10.68 37.29 -10.16
N LEU A 185 -11.50 36.23 -10.06
CA LEU A 185 -12.21 35.59 -11.15
C LEU A 185 -13.72 35.82 -11.02
N SER A 186 -14.42 35.84 -12.16
CA SER A 186 -15.88 35.69 -12.21
C SER A 186 -16.23 34.42 -12.98
N VAL A 187 -17.14 33.60 -12.44
CA VAL A 187 -17.55 32.33 -13.06
C VAL A 187 -19.07 32.21 -13.16
N VAL A 188 -19.54 31.53 -14.21
CA VAL A 188 -20.92 31.08 -14.35
C VAL A 188 -21.01 29.62 -13.88
N LEU A 189 -21.81 29.39 -12.83
CA LEU A 189 -22.18 28.07 -12.34
C LEU A 189 -23.44 27.59 -13.07
N ALA A 190 -23.54 26.29 -13.33
CA ALA A 190 -24.78 25.63 -13.80
C ALA A 190 -25.06 24.39 -12.95
N PHE A 191 -26.18 24.37 -12.22
CA PHE A 191 -26.46 23.33 -11.23
C PHE A 191 -27.95 23.03 -11.07
N PHE A 192 -28.27 21.85 -10.53
CA PHE A 192 -29.61 21.53 -10.04
C PHE A 192 -29.65 21.75 -8.51
N PRO A 193 -30.63 22.49 -7.95
CA PRO A 193 -30.68 22.74 -6.51
C PRO A 193 -30.82 21.49 -5.62
N SER A 194 -31.27 20.38 -6.19
CA SER A 194 -31.50 19.10 -5.49
C SER A 194 -30.23 18.30 -5.22
N GLU A 195 -29.10 18.56 -5.90
CA GLU A 195 -27.96 17.63 -5.91
C GLU A 195 -27.34 17.36 -4.54
N LYS A 196 -27.34 18.34 -3.62
CA LYS A 196 -26.83 18.11 -2.25
C LYS A 196 -27.66 17.03 -1.54
N ALA A 197 -28.98 17.13 -1.61
CA ALA A 197 -29.91 16.17 -1.03
C ALA A 197 -30.03 14.85 -1.83
N GLU A 198 -29.54 14.81 -3.07
CA GLU A 198 -29.35 13.57 -3.84
C GLU A 198 -28.10 12.82 -3.35
N ASN A 199 -26.97 13.53 -3.17
CA ASN A 199 -25.69 12.96 -2.73
C ASN A 199 -25.81 12.23 -1.39
N ASP A 200 -26.59 12.80 -0.45
CA ASP A 200 -26.80 12.21 0.89
C ASP A 200 -27.56 10.87 0.84
N LYS A 201 -28.44 10.66 -0.15
CA LYS A 201 -29.21 9.41 -0.30
C LYS A 201 -28.32 8.23 -0.67
N PHE A 202 -27.37 8.42 -1.59
CA PHE A 202 -26.41 7.39 -1.98
C PHE A 202 -25.55 6.95 -0.78
N LYS A 203 -25.10 7.92 0.02
CA LYS A 203 -24.32 7.65 1.24
C LYS A 203 -25.16 6.92 2.31
N ALA A 204 -26.45 7.24 2.44
CA ALA A 204 -27.36 6.54 3.35
C ALA A 204 -27.57 5.05 2.95
N ILE A 205 -27.74 4.75 1.66
CA ILE A 205 -27.83 3.38 1.14
C ILE A 205 -26.59 2.58 1.55
N ALA A 206 -25.38 3.05 1.20
CA ALA A 206 -24.14 2.35 1.55
C ALA A 206 -23.96 2.19 3.09
N THR A 207 -24.13 3.28 3.85
CA THR A 207 -23.93 3.29 5.31
C THR A 207 -24.84 2.28 6.02
N SER A 208 -26.13 2.23 5.64
CA SER A 208 -27.10 1.30 6.24
C SER A 208 -26.75 -0.18 6.00
N ARG A 209 -26.12 -0.51 4.87
CA ARG A 209 -25.72 -1.89 4.50
C ARG A 209 -24.33 -2.29 5.01
N MET A 210 -23.48 -1.32 5.35
CA MET A 210 -22.12 -1.55 5.90
C MET A 210 -22.12 -2.04 7.35
N ALA A 211 -23.19 -1.81 8.12
CA ALA A 211 -23.32 -2.21 9.53
C ALA A 211 -23.48 -3.73 9.78
N THR A 212 -22.92 -4.59 8.91
CA THR A 212 -22.92 -6.05 9.10
C THR A 212 -22.02 -6.40 10.29
N ARG A 213 -22.55 -7.12 11.28
CA ARG A 213 -21.77 -7.62 12.43
C ARG A 213 -20.92 -8.82 12.01
N TYR A 214 -19.69 -8.89 12.52
CA TYR A 214 -18.77 -9.99 12.34
C TYR A 214 -18.30 -10.51 13.71
N TYR A 215 -17.91 -11.78 13.75
CA TYR A 215 -17.44 -12.48 14.94
C TYR A 215 -16.10 -13.18 14.63
N PRO A 216 -15.09 -13.09 15.52
CA PRO A 216 -13.82 -13.79 15.36
C PRO A 216 -13.97 -15.30 15.23
N SER A 217 -13.10 -15.93 14.44
CA SER A 217 -13.17 -17.35 14.09
C SER A 217 -13.19 -18.30 15.29
N PHE A 218 -12.55 -17.95 16.41
CA PHE A 218 -12.63 -18.77 17.64
C PHE A 218 -14.06 -18.80 18.19
N LYS A 219 -14.68 -17.64 18.36
CA LYS A 219 -16.07 -17.51 18.82
C LYS A 219 -17.07 -18.16 17.84
N VAL A 220 -16.80 -18.11 16.55
CA VAL A 220 -17.62 -18.81 15.53
C VAL A 220 -17.48 -20.33 15.65
N ALA A 221 -16.29 -20.83 15.97
CA ALA A 221 -16.07 -22.26 16.21
C ALA A 221 -16.87 -22.72 17.45
N ASP A 222 -16.83 -21.94 18.53
CA ASP A 222 -17.61 -22.17 19.75
C ASP A 222 -19.13 -22.13 19.47
N MET A 223 -19.61 -21.10 18.77
CA MET A 223 -21.04 -20.92 18.45
C MET A 223 -21.63 -22.04 17.58
N VAL A 224 -20.87 -22.57 16.63
CA VAL A 224 -21.33 -23.64 15.72
C VAL A 224 -20.99 -25.04 16.27
N GLY A 225 -20.22 -25.15 17.35
CA GLY A 225 -19.78 -26.43 17.91
C GLY A 225 -18.88 -27.21 16.95
N LEU A 226 -17.85 -26.54 16.42
CA LEU A 226 -16.79 -27.09 15.58
C LEU A 226 -15.42 -26.74 16.18
N SER A 227 -14.38 -27.51 15.88
CA SER A 227 -13.02 -27.10 16.24
C SER A 227 -12.55 -25.92 15.37
N SER A 228 -11.57 -25.15 15.86
CA SER A 228 -10.90 -24.11 15.07
C SER A 228 -10.23 -24.67 13.79
N ARG A 229 -9.80 -25.94 13.78
CA ARG A 229 -9.28 -26.63 12.59
C ARG A 229 -10.40 -26.94 11.61
N ALA A 230 -11.49 -27.54 12.10
CA ALA A 230 -12.66 -27.87 11.28
C ALA A 230 -13.26 -26.62 10.62
N LEU A 231 -13.53 -25.57 11.41
CA LEU A 231 -13.99 -24.27 10.90
C LEU A 231 -13.02 -23.71 9.85
N SER A 232 -11.70 -23.78 10.10
CA SER A 232 -10.71 -23.27 9.16
C SER A 232 -10.69 -24.01 7.83
N ARG A 233 -10.88 -25.34 7.82
CA ARG A 233 -10.98 -26.14 6.59
C ARG A 233 -12.29 -25.89 5.85
N VAL A 234 -13.45 -25.99 6.51
CA VAL A 234 -14.77 -25.87 5.84
C VAL A 234 -15.01 -24.48 5.25
N THR A 235 -14.50 -23.42 5.88
CA THR A 235 -14.60 -22.05 5.34
C THR A 235 -13.57 -21.75 4.26
N SER A 236 -12.62 -22.64 4.00
CA SER A 236 -11.65 -22.53 2.91
C SER A 236 -12.07 -23.37 1.70
N SER A 237 -11.19 -23.56 0.71
CA SER A 237 -11.39 -24.58 -0.32
C SER A 237 -10.94 -25.93 0.24
N PHE A 238 -11.87 -26.88 0.33
CA PHE A 238 -11.65 -28.22 0.86
C PHE A 238 -11.80 -29.24 -0.27
N MET A 239 -10.66 -29.69 -0.80
CA MET A 239 -10.59 -30.54 -1.99
C MET A 239 -10.55 -32.02 -1.60
N VAL A 240 -11.42 -32.81 -2.23
CA VAL A 240 -11.59 -34.26 -2.04
C VAL A 240 -11.39 -34.95 -3.39
N ILE A 241 -10.80 -36.15 -3.39
CA ILE A 241 -10.56 -36.98 -4.58
C ILE A 241 -11.66 -38.05 -4.67
N THR A 242 -12.38 -38.13 -5.80
CA THR A 242 -13.33 -39.23 -6.08
C THR A 242 -12.59 -40.49 -6.54
N SER A 243 -13.23 -41.66 -6.57
CA SER A 243 -12.58 -42.89 -7.06
C SER A 243 -12.09 -42.78 -8.51
N ASP A 244 -12.76 -41.97 -9.34
CA ASP A 244 -12.33 -41.58 -10.69
C ASP A 244 -11.02 -40.75 -10.74
N GLY A 245 -10.44 -40.39 -9.60
CA GLY A 245 -9.29 -39.48 -9.49
C GLY A 245 -9.64 -37.99 -9.66
N HIS A 246 -10.92 -37.64 -9.87
CA HIS A 246 -11.36 -36.26 -10.05
C HIS A 246 -11.40 -35.49 -8.72
N LYS A 247 -10.95 -34.23 -8.74
CA LYS A 247 -10.91 -33.36 -7.55
C LYS A 247 -12.17 -32.50 -7.46
N GLN A 248 -12.91 -32.64 -6.36
CA GLN A 248 -14.13 -31.87 -6.07
C GLN A 248 -13.90 -30.96 -4.85
N ASN A 249 -14.39 -29.72 -4.92
CA ASN A 249 -14.37 -28.80 -3.78
C ASN A 249 -15.65 -28.96 -2.96
N LEU A 250 -15.52 -29.41 -1.72
CA LEU A 250 -16.59 -29.46 -0.71
C LEU A 250 -16.46 -28.34 0.34
N GLY A 251 -15.59 -27.36 0.13
CA GLY A 251 -15.42 -26.23 1.03
C GLY A 251 -16.32 -25.05 0.68
N LEU A 252 -16.90 -24.39 1.69
CA LEU A 252 -17.70 -23.18 1.55
C LEU A 252 -16.91 -22.01 0.94
N SER A 253 -15.58 -22.10 0.88
CA SER A 253 -14.73 -21.19 0.10
C SER A 253 -14.89 -19.69 0.44
N LEU A 254 -15.28 -19.41 1.68
CA LEU A 254 -15.49 -18.04 2.22
C LEU A 254 -14.16 -17.29 2.43
N LYS A 255 -13.03 -17.99 2.55
CA LYS A 255 -11.70 -17.41 2.74
C LYS A 255 -10.60 -18.11 1.93
N PHE A 256 -9.62 -17.34 1.47
CA PHE A 256 -8.47 -17.84 0.71
C PHE A 256 -7.16 -17.23 1.23
N GLU A 257 -6.64 -17.75 2.34
CA GLU A 257 -5.40 -17.26 2.99
C GLU A 257 -4.23 -17.16 2.00
N GLY A 258 -3.89 -18.26 1.31
CA GLY A 258 -2.78 -18.31 0.36
C GLY A 258 -2.96 -17.52 -0.95
N LYS A 259 -4.17 -16.99 -1.23
CA LYS A 259 -4.43 -16.06 -2.34
C LYS A 259 -4.68 -14.62 -1.88
N GLY A 260 -4.76 -14.38 -0.57
CA GLY A 260 -5.09 -13.07 -0.01
C GLY A 260 -6.52 -12.59 -0.33
N MET A 261 -7.54 -13.47 -0.33
CA MET A 261 -8.92 -13.11 -0.71
C MET A 261 -9.98 -13.44 0.36
N LYS A 262 -11.01 -12.60 0.44
CA LYS A 262 -12.22 -12.69 1.30
C LYS A 262 -13.48 -12.77 0.42
N VAL A 263 -14.59 -13.28 0.94
CA VAL A 263 -15.91 -13.22 0.27
C VAL A 263 -16.74 -12.11 0.91
N ILE A 264 -17.18 -11.14 0.10
CA ILE A 264 -17.91 -9.95 0.59
C ILE A 264 -19.15 -10.37 1.37
N GLY A 265 -19.31 -9.81 2.58
CA GLY A 265 -20.48 -10.03 3.41
C GLY A 265 -20.54 -11.40 4.11
N TYR A 266 -19.58 -12.29 3.87
CA TYR A 266 -19.42 -13.57 4.57
C TYR A 266 -18.17 -13.61 5.45
N SER A 267 -17.03 -13.08 4.97
CA SER A 267 -15.78 -13.07 5.74
C SER A 267 -15.03 -11.74 5.64
N ARG A 268 -14.22 -11.47 6.66
CA ARG A 268 -13.16 -10.45 6.65
C ARG A 268 -11.97 -10.94 7.49
N LYS A 269 -10.89 -10.17 7.52
CA LYS A 269 -9.70 -10.46 8.34
C LYS A 269 -9.28 -9.21 9.08
N ASP A 270 -9.12 -9.31 10.39
CA ASP A 270 -8.63 -8.24 11.25
C ASP A 270 -7.36 -8.68 11.99
N GLY A 271 -6.32 -7.85 11.96
CA GLY A 271 -4.95 -8.18 12.37
C GLY A 271 -4.44 -9.53 11.84
N ARG A 272 -4.61 -10.60 12.64
CA ARG A 272 -4.24 -11.98 12.30
C ARG A 272 -5.42 -12.96 12.31
N ALA A 273 -6.60 -12.53 12.77
CA ALA A 273 -7.79 -13.36 12.90
C ALA A 273 -8.67 -13.25 11.65
N TRP A 274 -9.30 -14.35 11.27
CA TRP A 274 -10.44 -14.33 10.36
C TRP A 274 -11.71 -14.06 11.17
N GLU A 275 -12.63 -13.31 10.60
CA GLU A 275 -13.95 -13.05 11.18
C GLU A 275 -15.05 -13.37 10.16
N PHE A 276 -16.19 -13.85 10.64
CA PHE A 276 -17.32 -14.26 9.81
C PHE A 276 -18.58 -13.50 10.20
N SER A 277 -19.43 -13.22 9.23
CA SER A 277 -20.73 -12.55 9.44
C SER A 277 -21.80 -13.53 9.94
N GLU A 278 -22.94 -13.00 10.37
CA GLU A 278 -24.09 -13.81 10.80
C GLU A 278 -24.57 -14.75 9.67
N LYS A 279 -24.71 -14.23 8.43
CA LYS A 279 -25.00 -15.05 7.23
C LYS A 279 -24.01 -16.21 7.01
N ALA A 280 -22.74 -16.04 7.39
CA ALA A 280 -21.75 -17.12 7.30
C ALA A 280 -21.91 -18.13 8.44
N ILE A 281 -22.21 -17.68 9.66
CA ILE A 281 -22.50 -18.57 10.80
C ILE A 281 -23.72 -19.45 10.49
N ASP A 282 -24.78 -18.87 9.93
CA ASP A 282 -26.00 -19.58 9.52
C ASP A 282 -25.67 -20.68 8.49
N LEU A 283 -24.94 -20.32 7.42
CA LEU A 283 -24.54 -21.25 6.35
C LEU A 283 -23.63 -22.40 6.84
N ILE A 284 -22.68 -22.11 7.76
CA ILE A 284 -21.82 -23.15 8.34
C ILE A 284 -22.64 -24.06 9.28
N THR A 285 -23.60 -23.50 10.00
CA THR A 285 -24.52 -24.26 10.87
C THR A 285 -25.43 -25.17 10.06
N GLU A 286 -26.01 -24.68 8.97
CA GLU A 286 -26.84 -25.49 8.07
C GLU A 286 -26.02 -26.61 7.41
N TYR A 287 -24.79 -26.32 6.94
CA TYR A 287 -23.91 -27.35 6.39
C TYR A 287 -23.58 -28.45 7.42
N ARG A 288 -23.39 -28.06 8.70
CA ARG A 288 -23.13 -28.98 9.81
C ARG A 288 -24.34 -29.88 10.13
N MET A 289 -25.56 -29.38 9.94
CA MET A 289 -26.79 -30.17 10.12
C MET A 289 -27.05 -31.10 8.94
N GLN A 290 -26.86 -30.62 7.70
CA GLN A 290 -27.15 -31.38 6.48
C GLN A 290 -26.14 -32.49 6.21
N HIS A 291 -24.84 -32.25 6.46
CA HIS A 291 -23.76 -33.16 6.06
C HIS A 291 -22.73 -33.41 7.20
N PRO A 292 -23.15 -34.01 8.32
CA PRO A 292 -22.32 -34.19 9.51
C PRO A 292 -21.12 -35.15 9.30
N GLU A 293 -21.15 -36.07 8.34
CA GLU A 293 -20.01 -36.96 8.05
C GLU A 293 -18.79 -36.18 7.58
N VAL A 294 -19.01 -35.13 6.76
CA VAL A 294 -17.94 -34.23 6.29
C VAL A 294 -17.26 -33.57 7.48
N MET A 295 -18.04 -33.01 8.41
CA MET A 295 -17.54 -32.27 9.57
C MET A 295 -16.62 -33.13 10.45
N ARG A 296 -16.99 -34.40 10.70
CA ARG A 296 -16.18 -35.36 11.47
C ARG A 296 -14.79 -35.57 10.89
N CYS A 297 -14.64 -35.43 9.56
CA CYS A 297 -13.39 -35.71 8.87
C CYS A 297 -12.46 -34.50 8.73
N LEU A 298 -12.94 -33.28 9.02
CA LEU A 298 -12.13 -32.07 8.94
C LEU A 298 -11.04 -32.01 10.01
N ASP A 299 -11.32 -32.56 11.20
CA ASP A 299 -10.39 -32.60 12.34
C ASP A 299 -9.30 -33.67 12.20
N LYS A 300 -9.45 -34.63 11.27
CA LYS A 300 -8.42 -35.65 10.98
C LYS A 300 -7.08 -34.98 10.62
N GLY A 301 -6.01 -35.50 11.20
CA GLY A 301 -4.65 -34.99 11.01
C GLY A 301 -4.04 -35.40 9.68
N GLY A 302 -3.76 -34.43 8.81
CA GLY A 302 -3.02 -34.62 7.57
C GLY A 302 -3.04 -33.36 6.70
N ASP A 303 -2.06 -33.24 5.80
CA ASP A 303 -2.04 -32.24 4.71
C ASP A 303 -2.32 -32.88 3.33
N ALA A 304 -2.43 -34.22 3.28
CA ALA A 304 -2.90 -34.95 2.12
C ALA A 304 -4.35 -34.57 1.78
N MET A 305 -4.68 -34.62 0.49
CA MET A 305 -6.08 -34.59 0.04
C MET A 305 -6.75 -35.89 0.51
N LEU A 306 -7.96 -35.78 1.07
CA LEU A 306 -8.76 -36.94 1.47
C LEU A 306 -9.43 -37.54 0.24
N GLU A 307 -9.58 -38.86 0.23
CA GLU A 307 -10.40 -39.58 -0.74
C GLU A 307 -11.87 -39.57 -0.30
N ALA A 308 -12.80 -39.80 -1.23
CA ALA A 308 -14.24 -39.84 -0.93
C ALA A 308 -14.56 -40.90 0.15
N ALA A 309 -13.87 -42.04 0.12
CA ALA A 309 -13.99 -43.13 1.08
C ALA A 309 -13.52 -42.76 2.51
N ASP A 310 -12.56 -41.83 2.65
CA ASP A 310 -12.13 -41.33 3.98
C ASP A 310 -13.24 -40.55 4.71
N ILE A 311 -14.19 -40.02 3.94
CA ILE A 311 -15.26 -39.13 4.43
C ILE A 311 -16.59 -39.89 4.53
N PHE A 312 -16.89 -40.71 3.52
CA PHE A 312 -18.12 -41.45 3.40
C PHE A 312 -17.83 -42.96 3.37
N PRO A 313 -17.83 -43.65 4.53
CA PRO A 313 -17.61 -45.09 4.57
C PRO A 313 -18.80 -45.84 3.94
N GLY A 314 -18.60 -46.37 2.74
CA GLY A 314 -19.58 -47.15 1.98
C GLY A 314 -19.30 -47.13 0.47
N PRO A 315 -20.02 -47.95 -0.33
CA PRO A 315 -19.83 -47.98 -1.79
C PRO A 315 -20.28 -46.69 -2.49
N ASP A 316 -21.24 -45.95 -1.91
CA ASP A 316 -21.82 -44.73 -2.48
C ASP A 316 -21.04 -43.44 -2.19
N ALA A 317 -19.76 -43.54 -1.82
CA ALA A 317 -18.94 -42.40 -1.40
C ALA A 317 -18.96 -41.24 -2.44
N ASP A 318 -18.78 -41.56 -3.73
CA ASP A 318 -18.79 -40.55 -4.80
C ASP A 318 -20.18 -40.01 -5.12
N ASN A 319 -21.25 -40.75 -4.79
CA ASN A 319 -22.62 -40.26 -4.92
C ASN A 319 -22.93 -39.24 -3.83
N LYS A 320 -22.48 -39.47 -2.59
CA LYS A 320 -22.53 -38.47 -1.51
C LYS A 320 -21.67 -37.22 -1.81
N VAL A 321 -20.49 -37.37 -2.40
CA VAL A 321 -19.68 -36.23 -2.87
C VAL A 321 -20.43 -35.38 -3.92
N LYS A 322 -21.19 -36.02 -4.82
CA LYS A 322 -22.06 -35.31 -5.79
C LYS A 322 -23.25 -34.63 -5.11
N GLU A 323 -23.86 -35.25 -4.10
CA GLU A 323 -24.96 -34.69 -3.30
C GLU A 323 -24.53 -33.41 -2.56
N VAL A 324 -23.44 -33.46 -1.80
CA VAL A 324 -22.89 -32.29 -1.09
C VAL A 324 -22.57 -31.16 -2.07
N LYS A 325 -22.01 -31.49 -3.24
CA LYS A 325 -21.72 -30.52 -4.29
C LYS A 325 -22.99 -29.91 -4.90
N ALA A 326 -24.08 -30.66 -5.01
CA ALA A 326 -25.38 -30.14 -5.43
C ALA A 326 -25.98 -29.20 -4.38
N TRP A 327 -25.90 -29.55 -3.09
CA TRP A 327 -26.30 -28.68 -1.97
C TRP A 327 -25.50 -27.37 -1.92
N LEU A 328 -24.17 -27.45 -2.04
CA LEU A 328 -23.31 -26.26 -2.14
C LEU A 328 -23.66 -25.38 -3.35
N THR A 329 -24.16 -25.98 -4.43
CA THR A 329 -24.61 -25.26 -5.63
C THR A 329 -25.99 -24.61 -5.40
N SER A 330 -26.95 -25.29 -4.77
CA SER A 330 -28.26 -24.70 -4.46
C SER A 330 -28.20 -23.59 -3.39
N LYS A 331 -27.14 -23.59 -2.57
CA LYS A 331 -26.81 -22.50 -1.62
C LYS A 331 -26.02 -21.34 -2.23
N GLY A 332 -25.79 -21.35 -3.56
CA GLY A 332 -25.12 -20.24 -4.26
C GLY A 332 -23.63 -20.08 -3.92
N VAL A 333 -22.97 -21.09 -3.33
CA VAL A 333 -21.56 -21.02 -2.90
C VAL A 333 -20.60 -20.80 -4.08
N ARG A 334 -21.05 -21.11 -5.30
CA ARG A 334 -20.34 -20.86 -6.56
C ARG A 334 -20.45 -19.42 -7.06
N ASP A 335 -21.47 -18.69 -6.61
CA ASP A 335 -21.78 -17.31 -7.02
C ASP A 335 -21.18 -16.28 -6.05
N PHE A 336 -20.52 -16.75 -5.00
CA PHE A 336 -19.78 -15.95 -4.03
C PHE A 336 -18.57 -15.28 -4.68
N GLU A 337 -18.55 -13.95 -4.68
CA GLU A 337 -17.46 -13.14 -5.25
C GLU A 337 -16.22 -13.13 -4.33
N PRO A 338 -15.08 -13.70 -4.74
CA PRO A 338 -13.84 -13.67 -3.97
C PRO A 338 -13.03 -12.41 -4.33
N VAL A 339 -12.94 -11.47 -3.38
CA VAL A 339 -12.27 -10.18 -3.57
C VAL A 339 -11.00 -10.09 -2.73
N SER A 340 -10.07 -9.20 -3.10
CA SER A 340 -8.82 -9.06 -2.35
C SER A 340 -9.08 -8.63 -0.90
N LEU A 341 -8.31 -9.20 0.03
CA LEU A 341 -8.32 -8.79 1.44
C LEU A 341 -8.05 -7.28 1.62
N PHE A 342 -7.24 -6.71 0.72
CA PHE A 342 -6.77 -5.32 0.76
C PHE A 342 -7.73 -4.32 0.15
N CYS A 343 -8.85 -4.78 -0.43
CA CYS A 343 -9.86 -3.93 -1.05
C CYS A 343 -11.18 -4.00 -0.26
N ASP A 344 -11.83 -2.87 -0.02
CA ASP A 344 -13.19 -2.84 0.53
C ASP A 344 -14.17 -2.46 -0.57
N GLN A 345 -15.27 -3.20 -0.70
CA GLN A 345 -16.19 -3.16 -1.84
C GLN A 345 -17.64 -3.42 -1.37
N LEU A 346 -18.61 -2.80 -2.05
CA LEU A 346 -20.04 -2.99 -1.81
C LEU A 346 -20.57 -4.30 -2.42
N LYS A 347 -21.70 -4.79 -1.89
CA LYS A 347 -22.40 -5.98 -2.41
C LYS A 347 -23.09 -5.64 -3.73
N LYS A 348 -23.12 -6.57 -4.69
CA LYS A 348 -23.85 -6.47 -5.97
C LYS A 348 -25.33 -6.10 -5.81
N GLU A 349 -25.98 -6.54 -4.73
CA GLU A 349 -27.33 -6.11 -4.32
C GLU A 349 -27.39 -4.58 -4.14
N THR A 350 -26.47 -4.02 -3.33
CA THR A 350 -26.39 -2.59 -3.03
C THR A 350 -25.94 -1.75 -4.22
N VAL A 351 -25.12 -2.31 -5.13
CA VAL A 351 -24.77 -1.62 -6.39
C VAL A 351 -26.01 -1.47 -7.28
N LYS A 352 -26.86 -2.48 -7.39
CA LYS A 352 -28.14 -2.37 -8.10
C LYS A 352 -29.12 -1.39 -7.45
N GLU A 353 -29.16 -1.32 -6.11
CA GLU A 353 -29.93 -0.29 -5.37
C GLU A 353 -29.44 1.13 -5.71
N ILE A 354 -28.12 1.31 -5.89
CA ILE A 354 -27.51 2.58 -6.30
C ILE A 354 -27.84 2.91 -7.76
N GLU A 355 -27.63 1.99 -8.71
CA GLU A 355 -27.94 2.22 -10.13
C GLU A 355 -29.41 2.58 -10.36
N ALA A 356 -30.34 1.92 -9.66
CA ALA A 356 -31.77 2.24 -9.74
C ALA A 356 -32.10 3.66 -9.22
N LEU A 357 -31.37 4.15 -8.22
CA LEU A 357 -31.50 5.53 -7.72
C LEU A 357 -30.84 6.54 -8.68
N GLU A 358 -29.70 6.19 -9.29
CA GLU A 358 -29.07 7.00 -10.35
C GLU A 358 -30.02 7.16 -11.55
N ASP A 359 -30.71 6.09 -11.95
CA ASP A 359 -31.71 6.11 -13.03
C ASP A 359 -32.92 6.98 -12.68
N GLN A 360 -33.48 6.82 -11.48
CA GLN A 360 -34.61 7.64 -11.02
C GLN A 360 -34.26 9.13 -10.98
N ILE A 361 -33.07 9.47 -10.49
CA ILE A 361 -32.58 10.85 -10.42
C ILE A 361 -32.33 11.39 -11.84
N THR A 362 -31.70 10.61 -12.71
CA THR A 362 -31.39 11.01 -14.09
C THR A 362 -32.66 11.23 -14.91
N ALA A 363 -33.66 10.35 -14.78
CA ALA A 363 -34.97 10.53 -15.42
C ALA A 363 -35.74 11.78 -14.92
N THR A 364 -35.44 12.26 -13.71
CA THR A 364 -36.03 13.49 -13.14
C THR A 364 -35.29 14.76 -13.57
N LYS A 365 -34.06 14.66 -14.11
CA LYS A 365 -33.23 15.81 -14.50
C LYS A 365 -33.55 16.26 -15.93
N SER A 366 -34.11 17.46 -16.07
CA SER A 366 -34.39 18.12 -17.34
C SER A 366 -33.62 19.44 -17.47
N ALA A 367 -33.29 19.85 -18.70
CA ALA A 367 -32.53 21.08 -18.94
C ALA A 367 -33.22 22.35 -18.39
N ALA A 368 -34.55 22.34 -18.24
CA ALA A 368 -35.33 23.43 -17.65
C ALA A 368 -35.07 23.63 -16.15
N ASN A 369 -34.63 22.59 -15.44
CA ASN A 369 -34.38 22.62 -13.99
C ASN A 369 -32.95 23.12 -13.63
N ILE A 370 -32.11 23.42 -14.62
CA ILE A 370 -30.74 23.92 -14.41
C ILE A 370 -30.80 25.40 -14.04
N LYS A 371 -30.42 25.73 -12.80
CA LYS A 371 -30.20 27.12 -12.39
C LYS A 371 -28.78 27.56 -12.79
N LYS A 372 -28.71 28.77 -13.37
CA LYS A 372 -27.44 29.46 -13.64
C LYS A 372 -27.22 30.54 -12.59
N ALA A 373 -26.00 30.65 -12.08
CA ALA A 373 -25.61 31.70 -11.14
C ALA A 373 -24.25 32.29 -11.55
N VAL A 374 -24.11 33.62 -11.49
CA VAL A 374 -22.82 34.29 -11.73
C VAL A 374 -22.23 34.68 -10.38
N VAL A 375 -21.05 34.15 -10.06
CA VAL A 375 -20.31 34.49 -8.85
C VAL A 375 -19.08 35.31 -9.27
N LYS A 376 -18.80 36.40 -8.56
CA LYS A 376 -17.75 37.39 -8.89
C LYS A 376 -16.80 37.59 -7.71
N GLY A 377 -15.59 38.08 -7.98
CA GLY A 377 -14.61 38.42 -6.92
C GLY A 377 -13.91 37.20 -6.30
N ILE A 378 -13.92 36.06 -6.99
CA ILE A 378 -13.48 34.77 -6.47
C ILE A 378 -11.95 34.67 -6.53
N PRO A 379 -11.24 34.27 -5.46
CA PRO A 379 -9.79 34.03 -5.50
C PRO A 379 -9.44 32.72 -6.23
N ARG A 380 -8.20 32.60 -6.74
CA ARG A 380 -7.76 31.43 -7.55
C ARG A 380 -7.88 30.08 -6.80
N GLN A 381 -7.88 30.12 -5.47
CA GLN A 381 -8.07 28.96 -4.61
C GLN A 381 -9.53 28.44 -4.62
N ALA A 382 -10.53 29.25 -4.96
CA ALA A 382 -11.94 28.82 -5.00
C ALA A 382 -12.39 28.25 -6.37
N VAL A 383 -11.46 28.06 -7.30
CA VAL A 383 -11.67 27.30 -8.55
C VAL A 383 -10.63 26.19 -8.72
N LEU A 384 -10.97 25.17 -9.52
CA LEU A 384 -10.14 24.01 -9.85
C LEU A 384 -10.17 23.75 -11.35
N LYS A 385 -9.03 23.92 -12.03
CA LYS A 385 -8.87 23.55 -13.43
C LYS A 385 -8.72 22.02 -13.55
N PRO A 386 -9.36 21.35 -14.52
CA PRO A 386 -9.22 19.92 -14.75
C PRO A 386 -7.77 19.41 -14.77
N SER A 387 -6.91 20.11 -15.52
CA SER A 387 -5.46 19.85 -15.63
C SER A 387 -4.67 19.97 -14.32
N HIS A 388 -5.26 20.50 -13.24
CA HIS A 388 -4.61 20.64 -11.92
C HIS A 388 -4.99 19.50 -10.95
N ALA A 389 -5.90 18.60 -11.32
CA ALA A 389 -6.40 17.52 -10.45
C ALA A 389 -5.29 16.67 -9.83
N VAL A 390 -4.33 16.21 -10.65
CA VAL A 390 -3.19 15.36 -10.25
C VAL A 390 -2.32 15.97 -9.14
N TYR A 391 -2.17 17.30 -9.14
CA TYR A 391 -1.39 18.03 -8.14
C TYR A 391 -2.23 18.42 -6.92
N ARG A 392 -3.52 18.72 -7.14
CA ARG A 392 -4.35 19.42 -6.15
C ARG A 392 -5.30 18.52 -5.37
N LEU A 393 -5.72 17.38 -5.92
CA LEU A 393 -6.62 16.41 -5.27
C LEU A 393 -5.86 15.29 -4.54
N GLN A 394 -4.57 15.52 -4.26
CA GLN A 394 -3.75 14.60 -3.47
C GLN A 394 -4.26 14.49 -2.03
N ASN A 395 -4.06 13.34 -1.40
CA ASN A 395 -4.45 13.03 -0.01
C ASN A 395 -5.96 13.15 0.29
N GLN A 396 -6.80 13.27 -0.72
CA GLN A 396 -8.25 13.25 -0.57
C GLN A 396 -8.73 11.90 -0.05
N HIS A 397 -9.54 11.93 0.99
CA HIS A 397 -10.14 10.75 1.61
C HIS A 397 -11.43 10.37 0.91
N PHE A 398 -11.64 9.07 0.73
CA PHE A 398 -12.84 8.47 0.15
C PHE A 398 -13.33 7.32 1.04
N ALA A 399 -14.64 7.07 1.02
CA ALA A 399 -15.29 5.92 1.60
C ALA A 399 -16.28 5.28 0.61
N LEU A 400 -16.71 4.05 0.89
CA LEU A 400 -17.78 3.41 0.11
C LEU A 400 -19.09 4.19 0.24
N GLY A 401 -19.78 4.40 -0.88
CA GLY A 401 -20.98 5.23 -0.94
C GLY A 401 -20.73 6.74 -0.98
N ASP A 402 -19.47 7.20 -0.96
CA ASP A 402 -19.20 8.61 -1.27
C ASP A 402 -19.52 8.90 -2.73
N ARG A 403 -20.21 10.02 -2.95
CA ARG A 403 -20.47 10.59 -4.26
C ARG A 403 -19.23 11.31 -4.78
N VAL A 404 -18.89 11.09 -6.05
CA VAL A 404 -17.74 11.68 -6.71
C VAL A 404 -18.11 12.31 -8.06
N THR A 405 -17.26 13.20 -8.56
CA THR A 405 -17.29 13.66 -9.96
C THR A 405 -15.91 13.57 -10.60
N MET A 406 -15.87 13.22 -11.89
CA MET A 406 -14.63 13.17 -12.67
C MET A 406 -14.15 14.59 -12.96
N VAL A 407 -12.99 14.96 -12.41
CA VAL A 407 -12.37 16.28 -12.60
C VAL A 407 -11.28 16.27 -13.65
N GLN A 408 -10.60 15.14 -13.84
CA GLN A 408 -9.53 15.03 -14.84
C GLN A 408 -10.12 15.08 -16.26
N ASP A 409 -9.49 15.87 -17.13
CA ASP A 409 -9.82 16.05 -18.55
C ASP A 409 -9.20 15.00 -19.48
N SER A 410 -8.23 14.26 -18.96
CA SER A 410 -7.52 13.17 -19.64
C SER A 410 -7.90 11.81 -19.03
N GLY A 411 -8.42 10.89 -19.85
CA GLY A 411 -8.79 9.54 -19.41
C GLY A 411 -9.88 8.90 -20.26
N SER A 412 -10.48 7.84 -19.74
CA SER A 412 -11.56 7.07 -20.36
C SER A 412 -12.97 7.48 -19.90
N VAL A 413 -13.08 8.17 -18.77
CA VAL A 413 -14.35 8.67 -18.19
C VAL A 413 -14.56 10.12 -18.65
N PRO A 414 -15.77 10.52 -19.12
CA PRO A 414 -16.01 11.90 -19.52
C PRO A 414 -15.96 12.89 -18.35
N LEU A 415 -15.44 14.09 -18.62
CA LEU A 415 -15.32 15.18 -17.65
C LEU A 415 -16.68 15.56 -17.03
N SER A 416 -16.69 15.86 -15.73
CA SER A 416 -17.86 16.28 -14.92
C SER A 416 -19.00 15.28 -14.75
N VAL A 417 -18.88 14.06 -15.29
CA VAL A 417 -19.79 12.95 -14.96
C VAL A 417 -19.71 12.66 -13.45
N LYS A 418 -20.82 12.25 -12.85
CA LYS A 418 -20.95 11.94 -11.42
C LYS A 418 -21.17 10.44 -11.22
N GLY A 419 -20.82 9.95 -10.05
CA GLY A 419 -20.87 8.54 -9.73
C GLY A 419 -20.70 8.26 -8.24
N VAL A 420 -20.83 6.98 -7.85
CA VAL A 420 -20.67 6.51 -6.46
C VAL A 420 -19.48 5.57 -6.36
N VAL A 421 -18.66 5.74 -5.31
CA VAL A 421 -17.56 4.83 -4.98
C VAL A 421 -18.13 3.50 -4.47
N ILE A 422 -18.04 2.44 -5.28
CA ILE A 422 -18.46 1.08 -4.91
C ILE A 422 -17.31 0.19 -4.45
N GLY A 423 -16.06 0.60 -4.68
CA GLY A 423 -14.87 -0.14 -4.27
C GLY A 423 -13.66 0.75 -4.03
N MET A 424 -12.78 0.34 -3.12
CA MET A 424 -11.49 0.99 -2.83
C MET A 424 -10.36 -0.03 -2.96
N ASN A 425 -9.34 0.32 -3.75
CA ASN A 425 -8.12 -0.43 -3.96
C ASN A 425 -6.91 0.40 -3.44
N ALA A 426 -5.68 -0.06 -3.65
CA ALA A 426 -4.49 0.57 -3.05
C ALA A 426 -4.01 1.89 -3.66
N LYS A 427 -4.40 2.19 -4.90
CA LYS A 427 -4.07 3.44 -5.62
C LYS A 427 -5.25 4.02 -6.41
N SER A 428 -6.39 3.32 -6.37
CA SER A 428 -7.55 3.56 -7.22
C SER A 428 -8.82 3.14 -6.50
N MET A 429 -9.96 3.54 -7.05
CA MET A 429 -11.30 3.21 -6.58
C MET A 429 -12.17 2.77 -7.75
N ASP A 430 -13.07 1.84 -7.48
CA ASP A 430 -14.06 1.35 -8.43
C ASP A 430 -15.31 2.24 -8.30
N VAL A 431 -15.67 2.94 -9.37
CA VAL A 431 -16.78 3.91 -9.41
C VAL A 431 -17.82 3.46 -10.43
N VAL A 432 -19.09 3.49 -10.05
CA VAL A 432 -20.24 3.41 -10.97
C VAL A 432 -20.67 4.84 -11.28
N TRP A 433 -20.89 5.13 -12.57
CA TRP A 433 -21.17 6.47 -13.09
C TRP A 433 -22.61 6.57 -13.59
N ASP A 434 -23.28 7.70 -13.30
CA ASP A 434 -24.70 7.98 -13.64
C ASP A 434 -25.04 7.69 -15.11
N ALA A 435 -24.08 7.97 -15.99
CA ALA A 435 -24.24 7.92 -17.44
C ALA A 435 -23.32 6.86 -18.03
N ALA A 436 -23.87 6.03 -18.92
CA ALA A 436 -23.11 5.07 -19.69
C ALA A 436 -22.14 5.76 -20.68
N PHE A 437 -20.92 5.24 -20.80
CA PHE A 437 -19.87 5.77 -21.67
C PHE A 437 -19.07 4.64 -22.33
N MET A 438 -18.53 4.88 -23.54
CA MET A 438 -17.99 3.83 -24.42
C MET A 438 -16.85 2.99 -23.80
N SER A 439 -16.10 3.53 -22.84
CA SER A 439 -15.00 2.82 -22.16
C SER A 439 -15.38 2.28 -20.78
N GLY A 440 -16.66 2.36 -20.40
CA GLY A 440 -17.17 1.79 -19.15
C GLY A 440 -17.27 0.26 -19.23
N THR A 441 -17.18 -0.37 -18.07
CA THR A 441 -17.18 -1.83 -17.87
C THR A 441 -18.33 -2.22 -16.95
N THR A 442 -18.52 -3.52 -16.71
CA THR A 442 -19.43 -4.03 -15.65
C THR A 442 -18.74 -4.14 -14.28
N LEU A 443 -17.46 -3.78 -14.15
CA LEU A 443 -16.62 -3.98 -12.96
C LEU A 443 -16.68 -5.42 -12.40
N GLY A 444 -16.76 -6.43 -13.28
CA GLY A 444 -16.89 -7.84 -12.90
C GLY A 444 -18.33 -8.31 -12.73
N ASP A 445 -19.25 -7.85 -13.59
CA ASP A 445 -20.70 -8.08 -13.48
C ASP A 445 -21.28 -7.58 -12.13
N ARG A 446 -20.83 -6.41 -11.67
CA ARG A 446 -21.32 -5.76 -10.45
C ARG A 446 -22.28 -4.61 -10.74
N CYS A 447 -22.02 -3.88 -11.83
CA CYS A 447 -22.90 -2.84 -12.38
C CYS A 447 -23.28 -3.17 -13.83
N SER A 448 -24.23 -2.44 -14.38
CA SER A 448 -24.61 -2.51 -15.79
C SER A 448 -23.44 -2.22 -16.75
N PRO A 449 -23.49 -2.73 -18.00
CA PRO A 449 -22.47 -2.44 -19.01
C PRO A 449 -22.31 -0.93 -19.24
N TYR A 450 -21.08 -0.52 -19.56
CA TYR A 450 -20.73 0.88 -19.85
C TYR A 450 -20.85 1.88 -18.69
N ARG A 451 -21.17 1.46 -17.44
CA ARG A 451 -21.24 2.37 -16.27
C ARG A 451 -20.08 2.31 -15.29
N GLY A 452 -19.30 1.24 -15.23
CA GLY A 452 -18.29 1.05 -14.18
C GLY A 452 -16.86 1.30 -14.64
N ALA A 453 -16.05 2.06 -13.90
CA ALA A 453 -14.61 2.16 -14.14
C ALA A 453 -13.78 2.29 -12.86
N THR A 454 -12.59 1.70 -12.87
CA THR A 454 -11.56 1.88 -11.85
C THR A 454 -10.73 3.13 -12.19
N VAL A 455 -10.63 4.08 -11.26
CA VAL A 455 -10.01 5.40 -11.46
C VAL A 455 -9.09 5.79 -10.30
N GLU A 456 -8.12 6.68 -10.52
CA GLU A 456 -7.20 7.11 -9.46
C GLU A 456 -7.85 8.10 -8.48
N PHE A 457 -7.42 8.10 -7.22
CA PHE A 457 -7.92 9.01 -6.17
C PHE A 457 -7.76 10.50 -6.52
N THR A 458 -6.77 10.84 -7.34
CA THR A 458 -6.45 12.19 -7.83
C THR A 458 -7.29 12.64 -9.03
N SER A 459 -8.01 11.73 -9.70
CA SER A 459 -8.80 12.07 -10.90
C SER A 459 -10.20 12.64 -10.58
N CYS A 460 -10.71 12.39 -9.36
CA CYS A 460 -12.07 12.70 -8.96
C CYS A 460 -12.14 13.60 -7.72
N LEU A 461 -13.22 14.36 -7.58
CA LEU A 461 -13.53 15.15 -6.38
C LEU A 461 -14.64 14.48 -5.55
N ASN A 462 -14.43 14.34 -4.25
CA ASN A 462 -15.40 13.78 -3.31
C ASN A 462 -16.43 14.84 -2.90
N LEU A 463 -17.68 14.66 -3.35
CA LEU A 463 -18.82 15.55 -3.09
C LEU A 463 -19.55 15.22 -1.77
N SER A 464 -19.41 13.98 -1.27
CA SER A 464 -20.03 13.51 -0.02
C SER A 464 -19.14 13.69 1.22
N ASN A 465 -17.88 14.07 1.04
CA ASN A 465 -16.98 14.55 2.07
C ASN A 465 -16.08 15.66 1.48
N PRO A 466 -16.59 16.90 1.34
CA PRO A 466 -15.82 18.03 0.84
C PRO A 466 -14.56 18.28 1.67
N GLN A 467 -13.41 18.40 1.01
CA GLN A 467 -12.08 18.44 1.65
C GLN A 467 -11.17 19.54 1.09
N PHE A 468 -11.63 20.25 0.06
CA PHE A 468 -10.94 21.36 -0.58
C PHE A 468 -11.83 22.60 -0.65
N ILE A 469 -12.73 22.79 0.32
CA ILE A 469 -13.56 24.00 0.37
C ILE A 469 -12.63 25.20 0.52
N ALA A 470 -12.83 26.23 -0.30
CA ALA A 470 -12.10 27.48 -0.21
C ALA A 470 -13.07 28.65 -0.05
N SER A 471 -12.69 29.65 0.75
CA SER A 471 -13.50 30.87 0.88
C SER A 471 -13.55 31.60 -0.46
N THR A 472 -14.71 32.20 -0.74
CA THR A 472 -14.92 33.12 -1.85
C THR A 472 -14.37 34.52 -1.56
N ASN A 473 -14.00 34.82 -0.31
CA ASN A 473 -13.37 36.07 0.09
C ASN A 473 -11.84 36.00 -0.08
N PRO A 474 -11.21 36.81 -0.95
CA PRO A 474 -9.75 36.78 -1.16
C PRO A 474 -8.90 37.10 0.08
N LYS A 475 -9.49 37.67 1.14
CA LYS A 475 -8.77 38.04 2.38
C LYS A 475 -8.82 36.98 3.47
N GLU A 476 -9.58 35.90 3.30
CA GLU A 476 -9.69 34.83 4.28
C GLU A 476 -8.66 33.72 4.02
N PRO A 477 -8.00 33.18 5.07
CA PRO A 477 -7.04 32.09 4.90
C PRO A 477 -7.74 30.83 4.40
N THR A 478 -7.22 30.24 3.32
CA THR A 478 -7.77 29.01 2.74
C THR A 478 -7.53 27.81 3.66
N GLN A 479 -8.48 27.53 4.55
CA GLN A 479 -8.50 26.31 5.35
C GLN A 479 -8.97 25.12 4.51
N GLN A 480 -8.68 23.90 4.97
CA GLN A 480 -9.03 22.62 4.32
C GLN A 480 -8.22 22.28 3.06
N LYS A 481 -7.04 21.71 3.31
CA LYS A 481 -6.43 20.64 2.50
C LYS A 481 -6.15 19.45 3.44
N PRO A 482 -6.31 18.19 3.01
CA PRO A 482 -5.86 17.04 3.80
C PRO A 482 -4.33 17.01 3.95
N SER A 483 -3.83 17.33 5.14
CA SER A 483 -2.38 17.32 5.46
C SER A 483 -1.85 15.90 5.69
N ALA A 484 -2.69 15.00 6.20
CA ALA A 484 -2.35 13.59 6.38
C ALA A 484 -2.49 12.83 5.05
N PRO A 485 -1.50 12.03 4.63
CA PRO A 485 -1.59 11.26 3.40
C PRO A 485 -2.71 10.21 3.47
N PHE A 486 -3.60 10.20 2.46
CA PHE A 486 -4.72 9.26 2.43
C PHE A 486 -4.20 7.82 2.33
N LYS A 487 -4.40 7.08 3.42
CA LYS A 487 -4.16 5.65 3.52
C LYS A 487 -5.54 4.99 3.62
N PRO A 488 -6.16 4.55 2.50
CA PRO A 488 -7.39 3.76 2.59
C PRO A 488 -7.15 2.55 3.50
N ARG A 489 -8.19 2.10 4.20
CA ARG A 489 -8.07 1.05 5.23
C ARG A 489 -7.75 -0.30 4.61
N PHE A 490 -6.47 -0.57 4.40
CA PHE A 490 -6.00 -1.89 4.03
C PHE A 490 -6.36 -2.91 5.11
N GLY A 491 -7.00 -4.00 4.69
CA GLY A 491 -6.93 -5.24 5.44
C GLY A 491 -5.46 -5.58 5.76
N PRO A 492 -5.17 -6.17 6.91
CA PRO A 492 -3.81 -6.32 7.42
C PRO A 492 -2.90 -7.03 6.40
N TYR A 493 -1.84 -6.35 5.96
CA TYR A 493 -0.80 -6.96 5.14
C TYR A 493 -0.20 -8.15 5.90
N PRO A 494 -0.32 -9.39 5.41
CA PRO A 494 0.47 -10.48 5.94
C PRO A 494 1.94 -10.18 5.64
N ALA A 495 2.80 -10.26 6.65
CA ALA A 495 4.24 -10.29 6.43
C ALA A 495 4.59 -11.66 5.80
N VAL A 496 4.50 -11.75 4.47
CA VAL A 496 4.73 -12.99 3.69
C VAL A 496 6.18 -13.49 3.83
N GLN A 497 7.10 -12.65 4.29
CA GLN A 497 8.45 -13.02 4.68
C GLN A 497 8.64 -12.78 6.19
N PRO A 498 9.04 -13.79 6.98
CA PRO A 498 9.55 -13.56 8.33
C PRO A 498 10.90 -12.84 8.25
N PRO A 499 11.31 -12.09 9.29
CA PRO A 499 12.67 -11.55 9.38
C PRO A 499 13.72 -12.65 9.28
N PRO A 500 14.93 -12.38 8.73
CA PRO A 500 16.00 -13.37 8.61
C PRO A 500 16.29 -14.06 9.95
N GLY A 501 16.10 -15.38 10.00
CA GLY A 501 16.35 -16.20 11.19
C GLY A 501 15.10 -16.76 11.90
N GLN A 502 13.87 -16.43 11.49
CA GLN A 502 12.65 -17.07 12.02
C GLN A 502 11.97 -17.96 10.97
N GLN A 503 11.55 -19.16 11.38
CA GLN A 503 10.71 -20.04 10.56
C GLN A 503 9.27 -19.51 10.47
N ALA A 504 8.59 -19.79 9.36
CA ALA A 504 7.20 -19.39 9.15
C ALA A 504 6.24 -20.24 10.00
N VAL A 505 5.88 -19.75 11.19
CA VAL A 505 4.94 -20.43 12.10
C VAL A 505 3.51 -20.22 11.62
N ALA A 506 2.83 -21.30 11.21
CA ALA A 506 1.40 -21.30 10.98
C ALA A 506 0.66 -20.88 12.27
N GLY A 507 -0.18 -19.85 12.16
CA GLY A 507 -0.63 -19.05 13.29
C GLY A 507 -1.69 -19.67 14.20
N PHE A 508 -1.33 -20.68 14.99
CA PHE A 508 -2.06 -21.08 16.21
C PHE A 508 -1.08 -21.29 17.37
N ARG A 509 -1.30 -20.58 18.48
CA ARG A 509 -0.72 -20.96 19.78
C ARG A 509 -1.81 -21.63 20.60
N HIS A 510 -1.50 -22.80 21.15
CA HIS A 510 -2.34 -23.39 22.19
C HIS A 510 -2.27 -22.55 23.47
N THR A 511 -3.31 -22.63 24.30
CA THR A 511 -3.30 -22.02 25.63
C THR A 511 -2.19 -22.62 26.49
N PRO A 512 -1.56 -21.83 27.39
CA PRO A 512 -0.64 -22.39 28.37
C PRO A 512 -1.42 -23.31 29.31
N GLN A 513 -1.08 -24.59 29.35
CA GLN A 513 -1.67 -25.51 30.32
C GLN A 513 -1.29 -25.07 31.74
N THR A 514 -2.28 -25.03 32.63
CA THR A 514 -2.06 -24.85 34.06
C THR A 514 -1.25 -26.01 34.63
N GLN A 515 -0.36 -25.72 35.58
CA GLN A 515 0.55 -26.71 36.15
C GLN A 515 -0.22 -27.75 36.98
N ALA A 516 -0.18 -29.01 36.54
CA ALA A 516 -0.53 -30.15 37.39
C ALA A 516 0.68 -30.52 38.27
N ALA A 517 0.42 -30.96 39.51
CA ALA A 517 1.46 -31.23 40.49
C ALA A 517 2.33 -32.46 40.13
N PRO A 518 3.62 -32.48 40.50
CA PRO A 518 4.48 -33.64 40.27
C PRO A 518 4.09 -34.80 41.20
N VAL A 519 3.83 -35.98 40.62
CA VAL A 519 3.62 -37.22 41.38
C VAL A 519 4.95 -37.78 41.88
N HIS A 520 4.98 -38.14 43.17
CA HIS A 520 6.21 -38.51 43.87
C HIS A 520 6.53 -40.01 43.68
N ILE A 521 7.48 -40.32 42.79
CA ILE A 521 8.00 -41.70 42.66
C ILE A 521 8.94 -41.99 43.85
N MET A 522 8.80 -43.17 44.45
CA MET A 522 9.50 -43.55 45.68
C MET A 522 10.95 -43.99 45.38
N THR A 523 11.89 -43.55 46.21
CA THR A 523 13.32 -43.93 46.09
C THR A 523 13.60 -45.20 46.89
N ASN A 524 14.33 -46.16 46.30
CA ASN A 524 14.75 -47.39 46.98
C ASN A 524 15.91 -47.12 47.96
N PRO A 525 15.79 -47.44 49.27
CA PRO A 525 16.81 -47.06 50.26
C PRO A 525 17.87 -48.15 50.48
N ASN A 526 19.13 -47.90 50.09
CA ASN A 526 20.28 -48.64 50.64
C ASN A 526 21.62 -47.91 50.46
N ARG A 527 22.49 -47.92 51.50
CA ARG A 527 23.74 -47.12 51.67
C ARG A 527 23.51 -45.59 51.76
N GLY A 528 24.00 -44.81 52.74
CA GLY A 528 24.89 -45.07 53.90
C GLY A 528 26.39 -45.05 53.52
N ARG A 529 27.32 -44.33 54.17
CA ARG A 529 27.36 -43.44 55.38
C ARG A 529 28.61 -42.52 55.21
N ASP A 530 28.96 -41.45 55.94
CA ASP A 530 28.60 -40.75 57.20
C ASP A 530 27.98 -39.33 56.90
N SER A 531 27.78 -38.28 57.72
CA SER A 531 28.31 -37.74 59.02
C SER A 531 29.74 -37.11 58.92
N PHE A 532 30.16 -36.06 59.65
CA PHE A 532 29.70 -35.34 60.88
C PHE A 532 29.78 -33.79 60.68
N VAL A 533 28.83 -32.92 61.11
CA VAL A 533 28.57 -32.30 62.45
C VAL A 533 29.70 -31.31 62.88
N ASN A 534 29.53 -30.04 63.33
CA ASN A 534 28.52 -29.23 64.07
C ASN A 534 28.26 -27.82 63.42
N GLY A 535 27.39 -26.88 63.86
CA GLY A 535 26.31 -26.87 64.88
C GLY A 535 25.83 -25.45 65.35
N HIS A 536 24.51 -25.24 65.45
CA HIS A 536 23.71 -24.31 66.32
C HIS A 536 23.89 -22.74 66.39
N HIS A 537 23.01 -22.02 65.65
CA HIS A 537 22.14 -20.86 66.06
C HIS A 537 22.75 -19.52 66.65
N PRO A 538 21.96 -18.53 67.19
CA PRO A 538 21.77 -17.17 66.57
C PRO A 538 21.96 -15.98 67.59
N PRO A 539 21.32 -14.78 67.51
CA PRO A 539 20.84 -13.87 66.43
C PRO A 539 21.75 -12.59 66.41
N PRO A 540 21.32 -11.29 66.49
CA PRO A 540 20.26 -10.46 65.86
C PRO A 540 20.82 -9.40 64.84
N VAL A 541 20.10 -8.91 63.81
CA VAL A 541 19.05 -7.84 63.72
C VAL A 541 19.50 -6.38 64.03
N HIS A 542 19.53 -5.54 62.97
CA HIS A 542 19.42 -4.05 62.92
C HIS A 542 20.59 -3.15 63.41
N PRO A 543 20.66 -1.85 62.98
CA PRO A 543 20.31 -1.28 61.67
C PRO A 543 21.22 -0.09 61.16
N ARG A 544 20.97 0.33 59.91
CA ARG A 544 21.10 1.71 59.36
C ARG A 544 22.49 2.41 59.32
N GLY A 545 22.85 2.88 58.12
CA GLY A 545 23.74 4.04 57.93
C GLY A 545 24.78 3.87 56.81
N GLY A 546 24.69 4.70 55.76
CA GLY A 546 25.85 5.08 54.94
C GLY A 546 26.33 6.49 55.35
N PRO A 547 27.03 7.27 54.50
CA PRO A 547 27.43 6.95 53.12
C PRO A 547 28.88 7.38 52.72
N GLY A 548 29.33 6.91 51.55
CA GLY A 548 29.98 7.79 50.56
C GLY A 548 31.51 7.78 50.38
N HIS A 549 31.89 8.17 49.15
CA HIS A 549 33.18 8.67 48.64
C HIS A 549 34.38 7.73 48.42
N HIS A 550 35.00 7.90 47.25
CA HIS A 550 36.30 7.35 46.81
C HIS A 550 37.48 8.18 47.37
N PRO A 551 38.73 7.67 47.30
CA PRO A 551 39.58 8.04 46.15
C PRO A 551 40.47 6.90 45.57
N ARG A 552 41.32 7.26 44.60
CA ARG A 552 42.23 6.39 43.81
C ARG A 552 43.42 5.81 44.62
N GLY A 553 43.98 4.69 44.17
CA GLY A 553 45.30 4.19 44.61
C GLY A 553 45.92 3.12 43.69
N MET A 554 47.13 3.36 43.19
CA MET A 554 48.05 2.45 42.47
C MET A 554 48.79 1.53 43.49
N SER A 555 49.40 0.37 43.20
CA SER A 555 49.66 -0.41 41.96
C SER A 555 50.30 -1.79 42.29
N HIS A 556 50.87 -2.47 41.27
CA HIS A 556 51.82 -3.61 41.28
C HIS A 556 51.29 -5.05 41.05
N ALA A 557 52.08 -5.76 40.24
CA ALA A 557 52.07 -7.19 39.87
C ALA A 557 53.54 -7.68 40.05
N PRO A 558 54.10 -8.78 39.46
CA PRO A 558 53.59 -9.85 38.57
C PRO A 558 54.09 -11.25 39.08
N PRO A 559 54.59 -12.22 38.29
CA PRO A 559 54.28 -12.73 36.93
C PRO A 559 53.96 -14.26 36.91
N VAL A 560 53.67 -14.83 35.71
CA VAL A 560 54.28 -16.06 35.10
C VAL A 560 53.37 -16.64 33.99
N ALA A 561 53.98 -17.21 32.94
CA ALA A 561 53.38 -17.90 31.78
C ALA A 561 54.43 -18.93 31.26
N PRO A 562 54.32 -19.64 30.11
CA PRO A 562 53.24 -19.73 29.10
C PRO A 562 52.97 -21.17 28.57
N ARG A 563 52.28 -21.31 27.41
CA ARG A 563 52.70 -22.09 26.19
C ARG A 563 51.68 -23.10 25.61
N GLY A 564 51.42 -22.98 24.29
CA GLY A 564 50.79 -24.00 23.42
C GLY A 564 49.25 -23.97 23.36
N GLY A 565 48.56 -24.05 22.21
CA GLY A 565 49.01 -23.95 20.81
C GLY A 565 48.88 -25.24 19.98
N PHE A 566 47.75 -25.43 19.28
CA PHE A 566 47.60 -26.43 18.20
C PHE A 566 46.58 -25.98 17.13
N ILE A 567 46.72 -26.55 15.93
CA ILE A 567 45.94 -26.21 14.72
C ILE A 567 45.06 -27.39 14.31
N ALA A 568 43.81 -27.12 13.88
CA ALA A 568 42.97 -28.10 13.17
C ALA A 568 42.14 -27.41 12.08
N ALA A 569 42.23 -27.90 10.85
CA ALA A 569 41.50 -27.35 9.70
C ALA A 569 40.24 -28.20 9.37
N PRO A 570 39.10 -27.60 9.01
CA PRO A 570 37.95 -28.35 8.50
C PRO A 570 38.17 -28.83 7.07
N ARG A 571 38.06 -30.15 6.82
CA ARG A 571 37.91 -30.70 5.46
C ARG A 571 36.51 -30.37 4.93
N GLY A 572 36.41 -29.81 3.72
CA GLY A 572 35.13 -29.60 3.04
C GLY A 572 34.63 -30.84 2.29
N ARG A 573 33.32 -30.94 2.05
CA ARG A 573 32.71 -31.91 1.12
C ARG A 573 31.31 -31.46 0.66
N GLY A 574 31.13 -31.26 -0.65
CA GLY A 574 29.82 -31.19 -1.34
C GLY A 574 28.98 -29.93 -1.06
N GLY A 575 28.49 -29.16 -2.04
CA GLY A 575 28.55 -29.31 -3.49
C GLY A 575 27.27 -29.93 -4.08
N PHE A 576 26.25 -29.10 -4.28
CA PHE A 576 25.08 -29.41 -5.11
C PHE A 576 24.97 -28.38 -6.24
N ALA A 577 24.75 -28.86 -7.47
CA ALA A 577 24.79 -28.04 -8.68
C ALA A 577 23.42 -27.47 -9.03
N VAL A 578 23.37 -26.18 -9.37
CA VAL A 578 22.21 -25.57 -10.04
C VAL A 578 22.31 -25.87 -11.53
N HIS A 579 21.27 -26.51 -12.09
CA HIS A 579 21.26 -26.92 -13.49
C HIS A 579 21.05 -25.71 -14.42
N ASN A 580 22.10 -25.32 -15.14
CA ASN A 580 22.00 -24.40 -16.28
C ASN A 580 21.31 -25.13 -17.44
N ASN A 581 20.24 -24.55 -18.01
CA ASN A 581 19.75 -24.96 -19.33
C ASN A 581 19.77 -23.77 -20.29
N ARG A 582 20.65 -23.82 -21.29
CA ARG A 582 20.84 -22.77 -22.31
C ARG A 582 20.04 -23.10 -23.57
N GLY A 583 18.79 -22.64 -23.65
CA GLY A 583 18.02 -22.65 -24.89
C GLY A 583 18.39 -21.47 -25.80
N ARG A 584 19.03 -21.73 -26.96
CA ARG A 584 19.10 -20.77 -28.06
C ARG A 584 17.78 -20.80 -28.84
N GLY A 585 17.22 -19.64 -29.17
CA GLY A 585 16.06 -19.51 -30.06
C GLY A 585 16.02 -18.13 -30.72
N ALA A 586 16.16 -18.09 -32.05
CA ALA A 586 16.03 -16.88 -32.85
C ALA A 586 14.61 -16.81 -33.47
N PRO A 587 14.07 -15.61 -33.76
CA PRO A 587 12.72 -15.47 -34.30
C PRO A 587 12.66 -15.85 -35.80
N PRO A 588 11.64 -16.61 -36.25
CA PRO A 588 11.48 -16.96 -37.66
C PRO A 588 10.69 -15.91 -38.45
N HIS A 589 11.31 -15.33 -39.49
CA HIS A 589 10.63 -14.62 -40.57
C HIS A 589 10.45 -15.53 -41.79
N ARG A 590 9.21 -15.90 -42.13
CA ARG A 590 8.66 -16.25 -43.47
C ARG A 590 7.23 -16.79 -43.29
N GLY A 591 6.32 -16.73 -44.27
CA GLY A 591 6.43 -16.22 -45.64
C GLY A 591 6.17 -17.32 -46.69
N GLY A 592 4.91 -17.44 -47.14
CA GLY A 592 4.42 -18.45 -48.10
C GLY A 592 2.92 -18.70 -47.86
N VAL A 593 1.97 -18.03 -48.52
CA VAL A 593 1.57 -18.11 -49.94
C VAL A 593 0.85 -19.43 -50.29
N PHE A 594 -0.48 -19.36 -50.49
CA PHE A 594 -1.19 -20.12 -51.52
C PHE A 594 -2.49 -19.40 -51.97
N ARG A 595 -3.04 -19.80 -53.12
CA ARG A 595 -4.17 -19.18 -53.85
C ARG A 595 -5.55 -19.54 -53.22
N GLY A 596 -6.67 -18.86 -53.49
CA GLY A 596 -6.90 -17.62 -54.26
C GLY A 596 -8.21 -17.60 -55.09
N ARG A 597 -9.14 -16.68 -54.77
CA ARG A 597 -10.32 -16.20 -55.53
C ARG A 597 -10.99 -15.09 -54.70
N GLY A 598 -11.55 -13.99 -55.21
CA GLY A 598 -11.52 -13.45 -56.58
C GLY A 598 -12.84 -12.77 -56.99
N SER A 599 -12.99 -11.45 -56.80
CA SER A 599 -13.96 -10.61 -57.53
C SER A 599 -13.54 -9.13 -57.51
N ARG A 600 -14.18 -8.30 -58.36
CA ARG A 600 -13.92 -6.85 -58.54
C ARG A 600 -15.02 -6.01 -57.89
N GLY A 601 -14.69 -4.78 -57.52
CA GLY A 601 -15.65 -3.76 -57.11
C GLY A 601 -14.96 -2.43 -56.80
N ALA A 602 -14.93 -1.53 -57.78
CA ALA A 602 -14.32 -0.20 -57.63
C ALA A 602 -15.38 0.88 -57.87
N HIS A 603 -15.52 1.82 -56.93
CA HIS A 603 -16.36 3.00 -57.10
C HIS A 603 -15.72 4.24 -56.49
N THR A 604 -15.33 5.16 -57.37
CA THR A 604 -15.16 6.59 -57.09
C THR A 604 -16.44 7.33 -57.50
N PRO A 605 -17.02 8.18 -56.65
CA PRO A 605 -17.82 9.33 -57.05
C PRO A 605 -17.00 10.64 -57.00
N PRO A 606 -17.49 11.76 -57.59
CA PRO A 606 -16.61 12.75 -58.23
C PRO A 606 -16.53 14.12 -57.51
N ALA A 607 -15.89 15.10 -58.16
CA ALA A 607 -15.69 16.48 -57.70
C ALA A 607 -16.30 17.51 -58.67
N VAL A 608 -16.38 18.78 -58.20
CA VAL A 608 -16.79 20.03 -58.90
C VAL A 608 -18.24 20.06 -59.47
N PRO A 609 -18.86 21.24 -59.73
CA PRO A 609 -18.32 22.61 -59.72
C PRO A 609 -19.09 23.67 -58.89
N SER A 610 -18.56 24.90 -58.93
CA SER A 610 -19.01 26.17 -58.28
C SER A 610 -18.51 26.38 -56.86
#